data_AF-A0A7M3W3X8-F1
#
_entry.id   AF-A0A7M3W3X8-F1
#
_cell.length_a   1.000
_cell.length_b   1.000
_cell.length_c   1.000
_cell.angle_alpha   90.00
_cell.angle_beta   90.00
_cell.angle_gamma   90.00
#
_symmetry.space_group_name_H-M   'P 1'
#
loop_
_entity.id
_entity.type
_entity.pdbx_description
1 polymer ?
#
loop_
_entity_poly.entity_id
_entity_poly.type
_entity_poly.pdbx_seq_one_letter_code
_entity_poly.pdbx_strand_id
1 'polypeptide(L)'
;MLGDLLNQIPQDEQIDSVYTDGAYDTKQCREVIADRQAHAVIPPRKNTKPWKDTKSSSLERNELLRTVKRLGRTLWKKWSGYHRRSWLKLRCIASNY
;
A
#
# COMPACT_ATOMS: atom_id res chain seq x y z
N MET A 1 1.46 -12.14 9.38
CA MET A 1 0.27 -12.23 8.52
C MET A 1 0.48 -11.66 7.11
N LEU A 2 0.72 -10.35 6.91
CA LEU A 2 0.92 -9.83 5.53
C LEU A 2 2.20 -10.38 4.86
N GLY A 3 3.29 -10.50 5.61
CA GLY A 3 4.51 -11.15 5.12
C GLY A 3 4.27 -12.59 4.68
N ASP A 4 3.58 -13.38 5.51
CA ASP A 4 3.25 -14.78 5.19
C ASP A 4 2.37 -14.91 3.93
N LEU A 5 1.52 -13.91 3.67
CA LEU A 5 0.71 -13.87 2.44
C LEU A 5 1.56 -13.55 1.21
N LEU A 6 2.47 -12.58 1.32
CA LEU A 6 3.35 -12.20 0.21
C LEU A 6 4.43 -13.25 -0.07
N ASN A 7 4.81 -14.04 0.93
CA ASN A 7 5.76 -15.16 0.80
C ASN A 7 5.15 -16.38 0.08
N GLN A 8 3.83 -16.44 -0.09
CA GLN A 8 3.21 -17.48 -0.92
C GLN A 8 3.43 -17.23 -2.42
N ILE A 9 3.86 -16.01 -2.78
CA ILE A 9 4.15 -15.64 -4.16
C ILE A 9 5.63 -15.89 -4.40
N PRO A 10 5.99 -16.56 -5.50
CA PRO A 10 7.38 -16.78 -5.87
C PRO A 10 8.16 -15.45 -5.88
N GLN A 11 9.39 -15.48 -5.39
CA GLN A 11 10.19 -14.26 -5.26
C GLN A 11 10.51 -13.62 -6.62
N ASP A 12 10.62 -14.45 -7.66
CA ASP A 12 10.80 -14.10 -9.06
C ASP A 12 9.55 -13.47 -9.70
N GLU A 13 8.36 -13.66 -9.12
CA GLU A 13 7.16 -12.97 -9.56
C GLU A 13 7.13 -11.53 -9.01
N GLN A 14 7.17 -10.57 -9.94
CA GLN A 14 7.15 -9.15 -9.60
C GLN A 14 5.74 -8.66 -9.28
N ILE A 15 5.58 -8.13 -8.06
CA ILE A 15 4.36 -7.48 -7.60
C ILE A 15 4.51 -5.98 -7.87
N ASP A 16 3.65 -5.43 -8.73
CA ASP A 16 3.60 -4.00 -8.98
C ASP A 16 2.93 -3.24 -7.83
N SER A 17 1.75 -3.70 -7.40
CA SER A 17 0.96 -3.00 -6.38
C SER A 17 0.26 -3.95 -5.43
N VAL A 18 0.27 -3.60 -4.14
CA VAL A 18 -0.42 -4.30 -3.06
C VAL A 18 -1.57 -3.44 -2.55
N TYR A 19 -2.78 -3.93 -2.69
CA TYR A 19 -4.01 -3.30 -2.22
C TYR A 19 -4.47 -4.00 -0.94
N THR A 20 -4.61 -3.25 0.14
CA THR A 20 -5.13 -3.75 1.43
C THR A 20 -6.08 -2.76 2.07
N ASP A 21 -6.78 -3.18 3.11
CA ASP A 21 -7.56 -2.26 3.93
C ASP A 21 -6.67 -1.41 4.86
N GLY A 22 -7.28 -0.39 5.47
CA GLY A 22 -6.58 0.51 6.38
C GLY A 22 -6.07 -0.16 7.66
N ALA A 23 -6.49 -1.39 7.98
CA ALA A 23 -5.96 -2.15 9.11
C ALA A 23 -4.46 -2.43 8.93
N TYR A 24 -4.03 -2.66 7.69
CA TYR A 24 -2.63 -2.91 7.30
C TYR A 24 -1.79 -1.63 7.13
N ASP A 25 -2.31 -0.44 7.45
CA ASP A 25 -1.54 0.82 7.42
C ASP A 25 -0.61 0.94 8.65
N THR A 26 0.31 -0.01 8.79
CA THR A 26 1.34 -0.07 9.83
C THR A 26 2.73 0.01 9.20
N LYS A 27 3.74 0.39 10.00
CA LYS A 27 5.13 0.48 9.52
C LYS A 27 5.62 -0.85 8.99
N GLN A 28 5.45 -1.90 9.78
CA GLN A 28 5.86 -3.25 9.42
C GLN A 28 5.21 -3.74 8.12
N CYS A 29 3.90 -3.50 7.93
CA CYS A 29 3.24 -3.92 6.69
C CYS A 29 3.78 -3.15 5.47
N ARG A 30 4.04 -1.85 5.61
CA ARG A 30 4.62 -1.05 4.52
C ARG A 30 6.07 -1.43 4.22
N GLU A 31 6.85 -1.80 5.23
CA GLU A 31 8.21 -2.33 5.06
C GLU A 31 8.18 -3.64 4.28
N VAL A 32 7.35 -4.60 4.68
CA VAL A 32 7.21 -5.88 3.95
C VAL A 32 6.80 -5.68 2.49
N ILE A 33 5.91 -4.73 2.20
CA ILE A 33 5.52 -4.39 0.82
C ILE A 33 6.71 -3.77 0.06
N ALA A 34 7.46 -2.87 0.70
CA ALA A 34 8.64 -2.24 0.12
C ALA A 34 9.78 -3.26 -0.13
N ASP A 35 9.92 -4.27 0.71
CA ASP A 35 10.90 -5.36 0.53
C ASP A 35 10.61 -6.19 -0.73
N ARG A 36 9.33 -6.32 -1.12
CA ARG A 36 8.90 -6.90 -2.41
C ARG A 36 8.95 -5.89 -3.56
N GLN A 37 9.49 -4.69 -3.34
CA GLN A 37 9.58 -3.59 -4.30
C GLN A 37 8.22 -3.19 -4.90
N ALA A 38 7.13 -3.39 -4.15
CA ALA A 38 5.78 -3.16 -4.61
C ALA A 38 5.21 -1.84 -4.07
N HIS A 39 4.26 -1.25 -4.79
CA HIS A 39 3.57 -0.03 -4.35
C HIS A 39 2.43 -0.34 -3.36
N ALA A 40 2.43 0.31 -2.20
CA ALA A 40 1.43 0.12 -1.16
C ALA A 40 0.18 1.00 -1.39
N VAL A 41 -0.90 0.41 -1.92
CA VAL A 41 -2.21 1.08 -2.08
C VAL A 41 -3.08 0.81 -0.85
N ILE A 42 -2.75 1.49 0.24
CA ILE A 42 -3.44 1.34 1.53
C ILE A 42 -4.20 2.62 1.88
N PRO A 43 -5.52 2.57 2.09
CA PRO A 43 -6.29 3.75 2.43
C PRO A 43 -5.96 4.21 3.86
N PRO A 44 -5.51 5.46 4.08
CA PRO A 44 -5.16 5.93 5.41
C PRO A 44 -6.36 5.93 6.36
N ARG A 45 -6.15 5.68 7.65
CA ARG A 45 -7.25 5.71 8.63
C ARG A 45 -7.73 7.15 8.89
N LYS A 46 -8.90 7.32 9.48
CA LYS A 46 -9.37 8.65 9.89
C LYS A 46 -8.47 9.15 11.03
N ASN A 47 -8.10 10.42 11.00
CA ASN A 47 -7.28 11.09 12.04
C ASN A 47 -5.88 10.50 12.26
N THR A 48 -5.31 9.76 11.30
CA THR A 48 -3.92 9.31 11.42
C THR A 48 -2.95 10.48 11.37
N LYS A 49 -2.00 10.45 12.31
CA LYS A 49 -0.90 11.42 12.36
C LYS A 49 0.25 10.97 11.45
N PRO A 50 1.02 11.93 10.88
CA PRO A 50 2.26 11.62 10.20
C PRO A 50 3.22 10.84 11.10
N TRP A 51 3.94 9.88 10.52
CA TRP A 51 5.06 9.26 11.23
C TRP A 51 6.28 10.20 11.20
N LYS A 52 7.07 10.21 12.27
CA LYS A 52 8.20 11.13 12.47
C LYS A 52 9.53 10.64 11.89
N ASP A 53 9.62 9.37 11.51
CA ASP A 53 10.84 8.79 10.96
C ASP A 53 11.02 9.13 9.48
N THR A 54 12.27 9.04 9.03
CA THR A 54 12.72 9.46 7.69
C THR A 54 12.79 8.31 6.69
N LYS A 55 12.24 7.12 7.02
CA LYS A 55 12.16 5.98 6.09
C LYS A 55 11.31 6.35 4.87
N SER A 56 11.68 5.87 3.68
CA SER A 56 10.95 6.15 2.43
C SER A 56 9.46 5.81 2.55
N SER A 57 9.15 4.63 3.08
CA SER A 57 7.77 4.16 3.29
C SER A 57 6.96 5.08 4.22
N SER A 58 7.61 5.72 5.20
CA SER A 58 6.99 6.72 6.07
C SER A 58 6.74 8.04 5.34
N LEU A 59 7.70 8.50 4.55
CA LEU A 59 7.58 9.73 3.76
C LEU A 59 6.47 9.61 2.72
N GLU A 60 6.44 8.52 1.96
CA GLU A 60 5.40 8.21 0.97
C GLU A 60 4.01 8.15 1.61
N ARG A 61 3.88 7.48 2.76
CA ARG A 61 2.62 7.46 3.52
C ARG A 61 2.22 8.85 3.99
N ASN A 62 3.17 9.67 4.46
CA ASN A 62 2.88 11.03 4.91
C ASN A 62 2.42 11.94 3.76
N GLU A 63 3.00 11.80 2.57
CA GLU A 63 2.53 12.47 1.35
C GLU A 63 1.13 12.02 0.94
N LEU A 64 0.86 10.71 1.04
CA LEU A 64 -0.48 10.16 0.86
C LEU A 64 -1.48 10.78 1.86
N LEU A 65 -1.12 10.90 3.13
CA LEU A 65 -1.96 11.53 4.16
C LEU A 65 -2.26 13.00 3.82
N ARG A 66 -1.26 13.76 3.39
CA ARG A 66 -1.41 15.17 2.95
C ARG A 66 -2.35 15.26 1.76
N THR A 67 -2.17 14.40 0.77
CA THR A 67 -3.00 14.33 -0.44
C THR A 67 -4.45 14.01 -0.11
N VAL A 68 -4.70 12.99 0.72
CA VAL A 68 -6.05 12.61 1.14
C VAL A 68 -6.71 13.70 1.98
N LYS A 69 -5.95 14.41 2.83
CA LYS A 69 -6.46 15.54 3.62
C LYS A 69 -6.88 16.71 2.73
N ARG A 70 -6.12 16.98 1.66
CA ARG A 70 -6.38 18.08 0.72
C ARG A 70 -7.52 17.78 -0.26
N LEU A 71 -7.51 16.58 -0.84
CA LEU A 71 -8.37 16.21 -1.97
C LEU A 71 -9.59 15.37 -1.58
N GLY A 72 -9.58 14.83 -0.36
CA GLY A 72 -10.62 13.94 0.14
C GLY A 72 -10.40 12.47 -0.23
N ARG A 73 -10.84 11.60 0.68
CA ARG A 73 -10.70 10.14 0.57
C ARG A 73 -11.43 9.56 -0.65
N THR A 74 -12.57 10.13 -1.01
CA THR A 74 -13.37 9.64 -2.16
C THR A 74 -12.63 9.83 -3.47
N LEU A 75 -12.01 10.99 -3.67
CA LEU A 75 -11.26 11.28 -4.90
C LEU A 75 -10.01 10.41 -4.99
N TRP A 76 -9.25 10.32 -3.88
CA TRP A 76 -8.08 9.44 -3.82
C TRP A 76 -8.42 7.99 -4.17
N LYS A 77 -9.54 7.44 -3.67
CA LYS A 77 -9.96 6.06 -3.99
C LYS A 77 -10.22 5.85 -5.47
N LYS A 78 -10.80 6.84 -6.16
CA LYS A 78 -11.04 6.76 -7.60
C LYS A 78 -9.72 6.74 -8.38
N TRP A 79 -8.77 7.60 -8.02
CA TRP A 79 -7.48 7.71 -8.71
C TRP A 79 -6.51 6.58 -8.39
N SER A 80 -6.51 6.06 -7.16
CA SER A 80 -5.65 4.95 -6.78
C SER A 80 -6.12 3.59 -7.31
N GLY A 81 -7.31 3.53 -7.94
CA GLY A 81 -7.93 2.29 -8.38
C GLY A 81 -8.40 1.40 -7.22
N TYR A 82 -8.46 1.93 -5.99
CA TYR A 82 -8.90 1.17 -4.82
C TYR A 82 -10.40 0.83 -4.92
N HIS A 83 -10.71 -0.44 -5.19
CA HIS A 83 -12.08 -0.96 -5.20
C HIS A 83 -12.47 -1.58 -3.86
N ARG A 84 -13.73 -1.43 -3.44
CA ARG A 84 -14.19 -1.62 -2.06
C ARG A 84 -14.38 -3.08 -1.61
N ARG A 85 -13.82 -4.09 -2.29
CA ARG A 85 -14.19 -5.51 -2.07
C ARG A 85 -13.06 -6.54 -2.24
N SER A 86 -11.94 -6.39 -1.54
CA SER A 86 -11.12 -7.54 -1.16
C SER A 86 -10.27 -7.24 0.08
N TRP A 87 -9.94 -8.27 0.84
CA TRP A 87 -9.07 -8.21 2.02
C TRP A 87 -7.61 -7.91 1.64
N LEU A 88 -7.16 -8.51 0.54
CA LEU A 88 -5.89 -8.28 -0.13
C LEU A 88 -6.15 -8.39 -1.64
N LYS A 89 -5.52 -7.55 -2.45
CA LYS A 89 -5.45 -7.72 -3.90
C LYS A 89 -4.07 -7.33 -4.37
N LEU A 90 -3.56 -8.09 -5.32
CA LEU A 90 -2.24 -7.88 -5.89
C LEU A 90 -2.38 -7.59 -7.37
N ARG A 91 -1.53 -6.70 -7.87
CA ARG A 91 -1.32 -6.49 -9.28
C ARG A 91 0.10 -6.93 -9.58
N CYS A 92 0.26 -8.02 -10.32
CA CYS A 92 1.55 -8.50 -10.80
C CYS A 92 1.82 -7.90 -12.19
N ILE A 93 3.09 -7.72 -12.52
CA ILE A 93 3.49 -7.40 -13.89
C ILE A 93 3.60 -8.75 -14.62
N ALA A 94 2.80 -8.96 -15.66
CA ALA A 94 3.03 -10.08 -16.55
C ALA A 94 4.34 -9.78 -17.30
N SER A 95 5.38 -10.57 -17.04
CA SER A 95 6.54 -10.61 -17.94
C SER A 95 6.04 -11.12 -19.28
N ASN A 96 5.88 -10.21 -20.25
CA ASN A 96 5.75 -10.60 -21.64
C ASN A 96 7.11 -11.15 -22.06
N TYR A 97 7.19 -12.47 -22.28
CA TYR A 97 8.28 -13.08 -23.00
C TYR A 97 8.22 -12.70 -24.48
#